data_AF-A0A1S2WU96-F1
#
_entry.id   AF-A0A1S2WU96-F1
#
_cell.length_a   1.000
_cell.length_b   1.000
_cell.length_c   1.000
_cell.angle_alpha   90.00
_cell.angle_beta   90.00
_cell.angle_gamma   90.00
#
_symmetry.space_group_name_H-M   'P 1'
#
loop_
_entity.id
_entity.type
_entity.pdbx_description
1 polymer ?
#
loop_
_entity_poly.entity_id
_entity_poly.type
_entity_poly.pdbx_seq_one_letter_code
_entity_poly.pdbx_strand_id
1 'polypeptide(L)'
;MVANAKLDHQILDKHNQKTQQANIILTQLETPLEIIEYLADKITDKQTFISNPAPARKLPQQLPKKIEILTPNETESSILSSIQVKDVNTAKQAAKELHNKGCSYCYNNFR
;
A
#
# COMPACT_ATOMS: atom_id res chain seq x y z
N MET A 1 8.77 -16.45 -16.63
CA MET A 1 8.51 -15.12 -16.02
C MET A 1 7.00 -14.96 -15.86
N VAL A 2 6.53 -14.71 -14.64
CA VAL A 2 5.11 -14.60 -14.30
C VAL A 2 4.52 -13.31 -14.88
N ALA A 3 3.22 -13.28 -15.19
CA ALA A 3 2.54 -12.15 -15.85
C ALA A 3 2.65 -10.81 -15.08
N ASN A 4 2.72 -10.85 -13.75
CA ASN A 4 2.78 -9.66 -12.89
C ASN A 4 4.07 -8.83 -13.06
N ALA A 5 5.18 -9.48 -13.45
CA ALA A 5 6.47 -8.80 -13.66
C ALA A 5 6.54 -8.03 -14.98
N LYS A 6 5.50 -8.08 -15.82
CA LYS A 6 5.41 -7.35 -17.08
C LYS A 6 4.70 -6.00 -16.96
N LEU A 7 4.20 -5.65 -15.77
CA LEU A 7 3.65 -4.32 -15.56
C LEU A 7 4.80 -3.30 -15.57
N ASP A 8 4.74 -2.34 -16.48
CA ASP A 8 5.75 -1.30 -16.65
C ASP A 8 5.11 0.10 -16.77
N HIS A 9 5.94 1.13 -16.88
CA HIS A 9 5.48 2.51 -17.02
C HIS A 9 4.61 2.73 -18.26
N GLN A 10 4.89 2.01 -19.37
CA GLN A 10 4.16 2.17 -20.63
C GLN A 10 2.72 1.68 -20.51
N ILE A 11 2.50 0.57 -19.80
CA ILE A 11 1.15 0.06 -19.54
C ILE A 11 0.36 1.04 -18.67
N LEU A 12 0.99 1.61 -17.63
CA LEU A 12 0.34 2.64 -16.79
C LEU A 12 -0.02 3.88 -17.58
N ASP A 13 0.90 4.38 -18.40
CA ASP A 13 0.70 5.59 -19.21
C ASP A 13 -0.41 5.37 -20.26
N LYS A 14 -0.46 4.20 -20.89
CA LYS A 14 -1.53 3.82 -21.81
C LYS A 14 -2.91 3.84 -21.15
N HIS A 15 -2.98 3.59 -19.85
CA HIS A 15 -4.22 3.56 -19.08
C HIS A 15 -4.43 4.79 -18.19
N ASN A 16 -3.57 5.80 -18.28
CA ASN A 16 -3.57 6.95 -17.37
C ASN A 16 -4.92 7.66 -17.32
N GLN A 17 -5.61 7.83 -18.46
CA GLN A 17 -6.94 8.46 -18.47
C GLN A 17 -7.96 7.70 -17.61
N LYS A 18 -7.95 6.36 -17.66
CA LYS A 18 -8.83 5.53 -16.81
C LYS A 18 -8.42 5.64 -15.34
N THR A 19 -7.12 5.61 -15.06
CA THR A 19 -6.59 5.77 -13.70
C THR A 19 -7.02 7.11 -13.11
N GLN A 20 -6.94 8.22 -13.86
CA GLN A 20 -7.34 9.56 -13.40
C GLN A 20 -8.85 9.74 -13.19
N GLN A 21 -9.67 8.94 -13.89
CA GLN A 21 -11.13 8.97 -13.73
C GLN A 21 -11.62 8.11 -12.57
N ALA A 22 -10.79 7.22 -12.03
CA ALA A 22 -11.17 6.33 -10.94
C ALA A 22 -11.25 7.09 -9.61
N ASN A 23 -12.30 6.85 -8.83
CA ASN A 23 -12.41 7.40 -7.48
C ASN A 23 -11.54 6.65 -6.46
N ILE A 24 -11.29 5.36 -6.69
CA ILE A 24 -10.52 4.49 -5.81
C ILE A 24 -9.46 3.77 -6.64
N ILE A 25 -8.22 3.81 -6.17
CA ILE A 25 -7.11 3.01 -6.69
C ILE A 25 -6.77 1.95 -5.64
N LEU A 26 -6.83 0.68 -6.02
CA LEU A 26 -6.48 -0.45 -5.16
C LEU A 26 -5.26 -1.18 -5.73
N THR A 27 -4.25 -1.42 -4.90
CA THR A 27 -3.03 -2.14 -5.29
C THR A 27 -2.64 -3.23 -4.30
N GLN A 28 -1.81 -4.17 -4.77
CA GLN A 28 -1.06 -5.13 -3.98
C GLN A 28 0.44 -5.01 -4.32
N LEU A 29 1.31 -5.65 -3.54
CA LEU A 29 2.77 -5.62 -3.72
C LEU A 29 3.32 -6.76 -4.61
N GLU A 30 2.45 -7.41 -5.39
CA GLU A 30 2.85 -8.44 -6.35
C GLU A 30 3.41 -7.88 -7.68
N THR A 31 3.38 -6.56 -7.85
CA THR A 31 3.98 -5.84 -8.98
C THR A 31 5.29 -5.18 -8.57
N PRO A 32 6.13 -4.79 -9.55
CA PRO A 32 7.37 -4.08 -9.27
C PRO A 32 7.11 -2.83 -8.42
N LEU A 33 7.90 -2.65 -7.36
CA LEU A 33 7.71 -1.55 -6.40
C LEU A 33 7.85 -0.18 -7.07
N GLU A 34 8.77 -0.06 -8.02
CA GLU A 34 8.98 1.14 -8.82
C GLU A 34 7.71 1.59 -9.57
N ILE A 35 6.88 0.63 -10.00
CA ILE A 35 5.64 0.90 -10.71
C ILE A 35 4.53 1.34 -9.75
N ILE A 36 4.52 0.80 -8.53
CA ILE A 36 3.61 1.26 -7.47
C ILE A 36 3.98 2.68 -7.04
N GLU A 37 5.27 3.00 -6.92
CA GLU A 37 5.74 4.36 -6.62
C GLU A 37 5.36 5.33 -7.74
N TYR A 38 5.57 4.93 -8.99
CA TYR A 38 5.19 5.72 -10.16
C TYR A 38 3.67 5.97 -10.26
N LEU A 39 2.86 4.95 -9.95
CA LEU A 39 1.41 5.12 -9.84
C LEU A 39 1.06 6.09 -8.71
N ALA A 40 1.68 5.94 -7.54
CA ALA A 40 1.44 6.79 -6.39
C ALA A 40 1.77 8.28 -6.66
N ASP A 41 2.75 8.56 -7.53
CA ASP A 41 3.06 9.93 -7.98
C ASP A 41 2.01 10.55 -8.90
N LYS A 42 1.18 9.72 -9.55
CA LYS A 42 0.11 10.19 -10.45
C LYS A 42 -1.26 10.31 -9.76
N ILE A 43 -1.40 9.74 -8.57
CA ILE A 43 -2.65 9.82 -7.81
C ILE A 43 -2.82 11.25 -7.28
N THR A 44 -4.05 11.75 -7.41
CA THR A 44 -4.40 13.10 -6.95
C THR A 44 -5.25 13.04 -5.68
N ASP A 45 -5.36 14.17 -4.97
CA ASP A 45 -6.18 14.31 -3.76
C ASP A 45 -7.69 14.03 -3.98
N LYS A 46 -8.13 13.86 -5.23
CA LYS A 46 -9.52 13.50 -5.58
C LYS A 46 -9.78 12.00 -5.56
N GLN A 47 -8.74 11.19 -5.32
CA GLN A 47 -8.79 9.73 -5.40
C GLN A 47 -8.33 9.13 -4.08
N THR A 48 -8.99 8.06 -3.65
CA THR A 48 -8.57 7.31 -2.46
C THR A 48 -7.59 6.21 -2.87
N PHE A 49 -6.37 6.28 -2.36
CA PHE A 49 -5.36 5.25 -2.61
C PHE A 49 -5.36 4.20 -1.50
N ILE A 50 -5.76 2.98 -1.86
CA ILE A 50 -5.76 1.82 -0.99
C ILE A 50 -4.66 0.86 -1.44
N SER A 51 -3.87 0.38 -0.48
CA SER A 51 -2.90 -0.68 -0.74
C SER A 51 -3.06 -1.81 0.26
N ASN A 52 -3.13 -3.03 -0.27
CA ASN A 52 -2.94 -4.24 0.52
C ASN A 52 -1.45 -4.60 0.44
N PRO A 53 -0.69 -4.46 1.54
CA PRO A 53 0.76 -4.66 1.54
C PRO A 53 1.19 -6.14 1.49
N ALA A 54 0.49 -6.95 0.69
CA ALA A 54 0.76 -8.35 0.42
C ALA A 54 1.51 -8.52 -0.92
N PRO A 55 2.55 -9.37 -0.99
CA PRO A 55 3.17 -10.11 0.11
C PRO A 55 3.99 -9.18 1.03
N ALA A 56 4.17 -9.61 2.28
CA ALA A 56 4.85 -8.81 3.29
C ALA A 56 6.29 -8.45 2.86
N ARG A 57 6.53 -7.16 2.64
CA ARG A 57 7.86 -6.60 2.33
C ARG A 57 8.01 -5.22 2.94
N LYS A 58 9.26 -4.77 3.10
CA LYS A 58 9.53 -3.39 3.53
C LYS A 58 9.07 -2.42 2.44
N LEU A 59 8.37 -1.36 2.85
CA LEU A 59 7.99 -0.27 1.96
C LEU A 59 9.04 0.85 1.99
N PRO A 60 9.28 1.53 0.87
CA PRO A 60 10.09 2.75 0.83
C PRO A 60 9.47 3.80 1.75
N GLN A 61 10.29 4.62 2.41
CA GLN A 61 9.82 5.56 3.43
C GLN A 61 8.76 6.56 2.91
N GLN A 62 8.75 6.87 1.62
CA GLN A 62 7.83 7.85 1.03
C GLN A 62 6.51 7.23 0.55
N LEU A 63 6.46 5.91 0.30
CA LEU A 63 5.28 5.28 -0.27
C LEU A 63 4.08 5.25 0.71
N PRO A 64 4.25 4.90 2.01
CA PRO A 64 3.16 4.95 2.98
C PRO A 64 2.50 6.33 3.11
N LYS A 65 3.26 7.41 2.88
CA LYS A 65 2.73 8.80 2.94
C LYS A 65 1.74 9.13 1.82
N LYS A 66 1.79 8.38 0.72
CA LYS A 66 0.90 8.53 -0.42
C LYS A 66 -0.32 7.61 -0.32
N ILE A 67 -0.26 6.60 0.55
CA ILE A 67 -1.32 5.61 0.74
C ILE A 67 -2.26 6.10 1.82
N GLU A 68 -3.51 6.32 1.44
CA GLU A 68 -4.55 6.73 2.36
C GLU A 68 -4.98 5.58 3.26
N ILE A 69 -5.15 4.36 2.70
CA ILE A 69 -5.60 3.19 3.44
C ILE A 69 -4.64 2.01 3.22
N LEU A 70 -4.03 1.52 4.30
CA LEU A 70 -3.31 0.25 4.33
C LEU A 70 -4.18 -0.85 4.94
N THR A 71 -4.16 -2.03 4.32
CA THR A 71 -4.97 -3.21 4.75
C THR A 71 -4.12 -4.44 5.12
N PRO A 72 -3.11 -4.32 5.99
CA PRO A 72 -2.24 -5.44 6.36
C PRO A 72 -2.97 -6.53 7.16
N ASN A 73 -2.50 -7.77 7.04
CA ASN A 73 -2.73 -8.82 8.04
C ASN A 73 -1.73 -8.72 9.21
N GLU A 74 -1.78 -9.66 10.17
CA GLU A 74 -0.93 -9.65 11.37
C GLU A 74 0.57 -9.75 11.03
N THR A 75 0.91 -10.58 10.04
CA THR A 75 2.30 -10.80 9.61
C THR A 75 2.85 -9.56 8.92
N GLU A 76 2.08 -8.97 8.01
CA GLU A 76 2.42 -7.74 7.30
C GLU A 76 2.52 -6.55 8.25
N SER A 77 1.55 -6.40 9.15
CA SER A 77 1.59 -5.37 10.20
C SER A 77 2.84 -5.50 11.04
N SER A 78 3.25 -6.72 11.38
CA SER A 78 4.46 -6.95 12.16
C SER A 78 5.72 -6.49 11.43
N ILE A 79 5.82 -6.82 10.15
CA ILE A 79 6.96 -6.45 9.31
C ILE A 79 7.02 -4.94 9.07
N LEU A 80 5.89 -4.32 8.74
CA LEU A 80 5.81 -2.90 8.41
C LEU A 80 5.99 -2.02 9.65
N SER A 81 5.41 -2.39 10.80
CA SER A 81 5.53 -1.62 12.04
C SER A 81 6.80 -1.93 12.82
N SER A 82 7.43 -3.08 12.57
CA SER A 82 8.51 -3.64 13.41
C SER A 82 8.07 -3.98 14.84
N ILE A 83 6.75 -4.16 15.06
CA ILE A 83 6.15 -4.59 16.32
C ILE A 83 5.52 -5.97 16.10
N GLN A 84 5.82 -6.96 16.94
CA GLN A 84 5.17 -8.27 16.82
C GLN A 84 3.68 -8.16 17.17
N VAL A 85 2.83 -8.41 16.18
CA VAL A 85 1.38 -8.35 16.28
C VAL A 85 0.84 -9.73 16.65
N LYS A 86 0.26 -9.85 17.85
CA LYS A 86 -0.23 -11.11 18.42
C LYS A 86 -1.60 -10.99 19.11
N ASP A 87 -2.04 -9.77 19.37
CA ASP A 87 -3.27 -9.44 20.06
C ASP A 87 -3.74 -8.04 19.65
N VAL A 88 -4.94 -7.65 20.11
CA VAL A 88 -5.53 -6.33 19.80
C VAL A 88 -4.69 -5.16 20.33
N ASN A 89 -3.90 -5.34 21.39
CA ASN A 89 -3.09 -4.26 21.96
C ASN A 89 -1.87 -3.99 21.08
N THR A 90 -1.15 -5.05 20.69
CA THR A 90 -0.02 -4.99 19.75
C THR A 90 -0.48 -4.56 18.35
N ALA A 91 -1.71 -4.91 17.94
CA ALA A 91 -2.35 -4.38 16.72
C ALA A 91 -2.45 -2.85 16.71
N LYS A 92 -2.94 -2.28 17.82
CA LYS A 92 -3.10 -0.83 17.98
C LYS A 92 -1.74 -0.12 17.98
N GLN A 93 -0.74 -0.72 18.62
CA GLN A 93 0.63 -0.20 18.60
C GLN A 93 1.20 -0.21 17.18
N ALA A 94 1.06 -1.33 16.45
CA ALA A 94 1.49 -1.44 15.07
C ALA A 94 0.78 -0.42 14.15
N ALA A 95 -0.54 -0.27 14.28
CA ALA A 95 -1.31 0.71 13.52
C ALA A 95 -0.84 2.15 13.81
N LYS A 96 -0.53 2.46 15.07
CA LYS A 96 0.02 3.77 15.46
C LYS A 96 1.39 4.03 14.82
N GLU A 97 2.28 3.04 14.81
CA GLU A 97 3.59 3.18 14.14
C GLU A 97 3.45 3.37 12.63
N LEU A 98 2.50 2.68 11.99
CA LEU A 98 2.23 2.84 10.56
C LEU A 98 1.65 4.22 10.25
N HIS A 99 0.80 4.74 11.14
CA HIS A 99 0.31 6.10 11.07
C HIS A 99 1.45 7.13 11.20
N ASN A 100 2.37 6.92 12.14
CA ASN A 100 3.56 7.77 12.30
C ASN A 100 4.48 7.73 11.06
N LYS A 101 4.49 6.62 10.31
CA LYS A 101 5.20 6.50 9.02
C LYS A 101 4.50 7.22 7.86
N GLY A 102 3.29 7.74 8.10
CA GLY A 102 2.56 8.61 7.18
C GLY A 102 1.32 7.99 6.55
N CYS A 103 0.93 6.76 6.91
CA CYS A 103 -0.31 6.19 6.40
C CYS A 103 -1.52 6.78 7.15
N SER A 104 -2.51 7.29 6.43
CA SER A 104 -3.67 7.96 7.05
C SER A 104 -4.54 6.99 7.84
N TYR A 105 -4.86 5.82 7.28
CA TYR A 105 -5.70 4.81 7.90
C TYR A 105 -5.09 3.41 7.76
N CYS A 106 -4.98 2.69 8.89
CA CYS A 106 -4.54 1.30 8.91
C CYS A 106 -5.70 0.42 9.37
N TYR A 107 -6.23 -0.40 8.46
CA TYR A 107 -7.24 -1.39 8.78
C TYR A 107 -6.58 -2.75 8.96
N ASN A 108 -6.61 -3.25 10.19
CA ASN A 108 -6.03 -4.54 10.57
C ASN A 108 -7.16 -5.56 10.69
N ASN A 109 -7.16 -6.56 9.80
CA ASN A 109 -8.22 -7.55 9.69
C ASN A 109 -7.96 -8.74 10.64
N PHE A 110 -7.91 -8.46 11.95
CA PHE A 110 -7.74 -9.49 12.97
C PHE A 110 -8.88 -10.50 12.93
N ARG A 111 -8.56 -11.78 12.80
CA ARG A 111 -9.49 -12.89 13.03
C ARG A 111 -9.08 -13.73 14.23
#